data_AF-A0A7V7AB04-F1
#
_entry.id   AF-A0A7V7AB04-F1
#
_cell.length_a   1.000
_cell.length_b   1.000
_cell.length_c   1.000
_cell.angle_alpha   90.00
_cell.angle_beta   90.00
_cell.angle_gamma   90.00
#
_symmetry.space_group_name_H-M   'P 1'
#
loop_
_entity.id
_entity.type
_entity.pdbx_description
1 polymer ?
#
loop_
_entity_poly.entity_id
_entity_poly.type
_entity_poly.pdbx_seq_one_letter_code
_entity_poly.pdbx_strand_id
1 'polypeptide(L)'
;MEQGSLFNRQMEIRDKISELRELVDEIVNVDEKIDTINYIRREIHSVSPMKHHPVDFVEWVKSDEVEANDYNPNSVAPPEMRLLILSIEHDGYTMPIVTN
;
A
#
# COMPACT_ATOMS: atom_id res chain seq x y z
N MET A 1 4.38 -35.63 10.30
CA MET A 1 4.34 -34.78 11.51
C MET A 1 4.52 -33.30 11.17
N GLU A 2 5.40 -32.91 10.23
CA GLU A 2 5.58 -31.50 9.81
C GLU A 2 4.33 -30.84 9.17
N GLN A 3 3.59 -31.54 8.31
CA GLN A 3 2.43 -30.94 7.63
C GLN A 3 1.31 -30.51 8.60
N GLY A 4 1.13 -31.23 9.71
CA GLY A 4 0.16 -30.85 10.75
C GLY A 4 0.56 -29.57 11.50
N SER A 5 1.87 -29.34 11.69
CA SER A 5 2.37 -28.13 12.33
C SER A 5 2.23 -26.89 11.44
N LEU A 6 2.41 -27.03 10.12
CA LEU A 6 2.24 -25.93 9.18
C LEU A 6 0.77 -25.53 9.07
N PHE A 7 -0.13 -26.53 8.98
CA PHE A 7 -1.57 -26.30 8.95
C PHE A 7 -2.07 -25.53 10.17
N ASN A 8 -1.62 -25.91 11.38
CA ASN A 8 -2.00 -25.20 12.61
C ASN A 8 -1.52 -23.75 12.62
N ARG A 9 -0.30 -23.48 12.14
CA ARG A 9 0.23 -22.11 12.02
C ARG A 9 -0.56 -21.27 11.00
N GLN A 10 -0.95 -21.85 9.88
CA GLN A 10 -1.75 -21.16 8.87
C GLN A 10 -3.13 -20.79 9.41
N MET A 11 -3.74 -21.66 10.22
CA MET A 11 -5.01 -21.37 10.89
C MET A 11 -4.85 -20.23 11.90
N GLU A 12 -3.83 -20.29 12.77
CA GLU A 12 -3.55 -19.24 13.75
C GLU A 12 -3.36 -17.87 13.06
N ILE A 13 -2.63 -17.82 11.94
CA ILE A 13 -2.44 -16.59 11.16
C ILE A 13 -3.79 -16.06 10.64
N ARG A 14 -4.66 -16.94 10.13
CA ARG A 14 -5.98 -16.53 9.61
C ARG A 14 -6.86 -15.95 10.70
N ASP A 15 -6.85 -16.55 11.89
CA ASP A 15 -7.63 -16.07 13.04
C ASP A 15 -7.15 -14.68 13.46
N LYS A 16 -5.82 -14.51 13.61
CA LYS A 16 -5.20 -13.20 13.92
C LYS A 16 -5.50 -12.14 12.86
N ILE A 17 -5.52 -12.51 11.58
CA ILE A 17 -5.88 -11.58 10.50
C ILE A 17 -7.36 -11.18 10.60
N SER A 18 -8.24 -12.09 10.99
CA SER A 18 -9.66 -11.77 11.19
C SER A 18 -9.84 -10.77 12.35
N GLU A 19 -9.20 -11.03 13.48
CA GLU A 19 -9.20 -10.12 14.64
C GLU A 19 -8.62 -8.75 14.28
N LEU A 20 -7.47 -8.73 13.60
CA LEU A 20 -6.83 -7.49 13.15
C LEU A 20 -7.74 -6.69 12.21
N ARG A 21 -8.43 -7.36 11.28
CA ARG A 21 -9.36 -6.71 10.36
C ARG A 21 -10.50 -6.03 11.10
N GLU A 22 -11.07 -6.67 12.11
CA GLU A 22 -12.16 -6.10 12.93
C GLU A 22 -11.70 -4.85 13.68
N LEU A 23 -10.53 -4.92 14.33
CA LEU A 23 -9.93 -3.76 15.01
C LEU A 23 -9.66 -2.58 14.07
N VAL A 24 -9.14 -2.86 12.87
CA VAL A 24 -8.92 -1.82 11.85
C VAL A 24 -10.25 -1.24 11.36
N ASP A 25 -11.29 -2.06 11.23
CA ASP A 25 -12.57 -1.60 10.71
C ASP A 25 -13.27 -0.62 11.67
N GLU A 26 -13.12 -0.83 12.97
CA GLU A 26 -13.65 0.04 14.04
C GLU A 26 -13.05 1.46 14.06
N ILE A 27 -11.90 1.69 13.39
CA ILE A 27 -11.29 3.01 13.30
C ILE A 27 -12.17 3.92 12.42
N VAL A 28 -12.74 4.97 13.04
CA VAL A 28 -13.66 5.90 12.36
C VAL A 28 -12.91 7.00 11.60
N ASN A 29 -11.81 7.49 12.16
CA ASN A 29 -11.00 8.51 11.51
C ASN A 29 -10.25 7.91 10.32
N VAL A 30 -10.45 8.48 9.13
CA VAL A 30 -9.88 7.96 7.88
C VAL A 30 -8.36 8.01 7.88
N ASP A 31 -7.76 9.07 8.41
CA ASP A 31 -6.32 9.26 8.44
C ASP A 31 -5.68 8.24 9.40
N GLU A 32 -6.22 8.09 10.61
CA GLU A 32 -5.77 7.06 11.56
C GLU A 32 -5.94 5.64 11.00
N LYS A 33 -7.02 5.38 10.24
CA LYS A 33 -7.27 4.09 9.59
C LYS A 33 -6.22 3.82 8.51
N ILE A 34 -5.89 4.81 7.69
CA ILE A 34 -4.84 4.71 6.67
C ILE A 34 -3.48 4.48 7.32
N ASP A 35 -3.12 5.24 8.34
CA ASP A 35 -1.84 5.11 9.06
C ASP A 35 -1.70 3.71 9.69
N THR A 36 -2.78 3.21 10.30
CA THR A 36 -2.80 1.85 10.86
C THR A 36 -2.62 0.79 9.78
N ILE A 37 -3.29 0.93 8.62
CA ILE A 37 -3.14 0.01 7.49
C ILE A 37 -1.72 0.06 6.92
N ASN A 38 -1.14 1.25 6.78
CA ASN A 38 0.24 1.43 6.32
C ASN A 38 1.24 0.76 7.28
N TYR A 39 1.06 0.93 8.59
CA TYR A 39 1.86 0.25 9.60
C TYR A 39 1.78 -1.28 9.46
N ILE A 40 0.58 -1.85 9.37
CA ILE A 40 0.39 -3.30 9.19
C ILE A 40 1.11 -3.79 7.93
N ARG A 41 0.94 -3.10 6.80
CA ARG A 41 1.60 -3.46 5.54
C ARG A 41 3.13 -3.41 5.66
N ARG A 42 3.68 -2.41 6.35
CA ARG A 42 5.12 -2.27 6.61
C ARG A 42 5.67 -3.43 7.44
N GLU A 43 4.94 -3.86 8.48
CA GLU A 43 5.34 -5.00 9.30
C GLU A 43 5.36 -6.31 8.48
N ILE A 44 4.35 -6.53 7.63
CA ILE A 44 4.32 -7.69 6.74
C ILE A 44 5.44 -7.63 5.69
N HIS A 45 5.70 -6.45 5.13
CA HIS A 45 6.81 -6.22 4.20
C HIS A 45 8.18 -6.56 4.81
N SER A 46 8.39 -6.26 6.10
CA SER A 46 9.68 -6.49 6.78
C SER A 46 10.14 -7.97 6.75
N VAL A 47 9.17 -8.89 6.75
CA VAL A 47 9.37 -10.35 6.69
C VAL A 47 9.23 -10.92 5.28
N SER A 48 8.90 -10.10 4.28
CA SER A 48 8.78 -10.54 2.90
C SER A 48 10.15 -10.94 2.32
N PRO A 49 10.25 -12.07 1.61
CA PRO A 49 11.46 -12.41 0.85
C PRO A 49 11.67 -11.44 -0.34
N MET A 50 10.64 -10.70 -0.73
CA MET A 50 10.65 -9.78 -1.88
C MET A 50 10.88 -8.32 -1.49
N LYS A 51 11.16 -8.03 -0.21
CA LYS A 51 11.26 -6.66 0.33
C LYS A 51 12.26 -5.71 -0.33
N HIS A 52 13.18 -6.23 -1.13
CA HIS A 52 14.12 -5.42 -1.91
C HIS A 52 13.48 -4.81 -3.16
N HIS A 53 12.29 -5.27 -3.56
CA HIS A 53 11.50 -4.70 -4.62
C HIS A 53 10.55 -3.63 -4.06
N PRO A 54 10.59 -2.37 -4.54
CA PRO A 54 9.71 -1.31 -4.05
C PRO A 54 8.22 -1.64 -4.18
N VAL A 55 7.83 -2.43 -5.18
CA VAL A 55 6.45 -2.85 -5.38
C VAL A 55 5.93 -3.84 -4.33
N ASP A 56 6.80 -4.41 -3.49
CA ASP A 56 6.40 -5.28 -2.38
C ASP A 56 5.65 -4.50 -1.28
N PHE A 57 5.87 -3.18 -1.18
CA PHE A 57 5.15 -2.30 -0.27
C PHE A 57 4.91 -0.92 -0.88
N VAL A 58 3.65 -0.62 -1.18
CA VAL A 58 3.18 0.70 -1.58
C VAL A 58 2.42 1.34 -0.42
N GLU A 59 2.82 2.57 -0.08
CA GLU A 59 2.25 3.35 1.02
C GLU A 59 1.30 4.43 0.51
N TRP A 60 0.19 4.63 1.21
CA TRP A 60 -0.67 5.80 0.98
C TRP A 60 -0.14 6.97 1.79
N VAL A 61 0.31 8.01 1.10
CA VAL A 61 0.88 9.23 1.69
C VAL A 61 0.03 10.43 1.29
N LYS A 62 -0.05 11.45 2.15
CA LYS A 62 -0.74 12.70 1.80
C LYS A 62 0.00 13.40 0.68
N SER A 63 -0.73 13.92 -0.30
CA SER A 63 -0.13 14.51 -1.51
C SER A 63 0.73 15.74 -1.23
N ASP A 64 0.47 16.45 -0.13
CA ASP A 64 1.23 17.63 0.30
C ASP A 64 2.55 17.29 1.01
N GLU A 65 2.77 16.03 1.37
CA GLU A 65 4.07 15.53 1.85
C GLU A 65 5.01 15.11 0.69
N VAL A 66 4.49 15.06 -0.53
CA VAL A 66 5.27 14.69 -1.72
C VAL A 66 5.72 15.93 -2.46
N GLU A 67 7.03 16.17 -2.47
CA GLU A 67 7.64 17.25 -3.23
C GLU A 67 8.01 16.79 -4.65
N ALA A 68 7.71 17.63 -5.64
CA ALA A 68 8.20 17.42 -7.00
C ALA A 68 9.73 17.51 -7.00
N ASN A 69 10.40 16.55 -7.62
CA ASN A 69 11.84 16.65 -7.81
C ASN A 69 12.19 17.68 -8.89
N ASP A 70 13.42 18.18 -8.86
CA ASP A 70 13.95 19.13 -9.86
C ASP A 70 14.18 18.49 -11.25
N TYR A 71 13.83 17.22 -11.42
CA TYR A 71 14.08 16.44 -12.63
C TYR A 71 12.81 16.35 -13.48
N ASN A 72 12.66 17.26 -14.45
CA ASN A 72 11.60 17.18 -15.46
C ASN A 72 12.18 16.94 -16.87
N PRO A 73 12.64 15.72 -17.20
CA PRO A 73 13.18 15.40 -18.53
C PRO A 73 12.08 15.29 -19.60
N ASN A 74 10.80 15.20 -19.20
CA ASN A 74 9.66 14.93 -20.06
C ASN A 74 8.45 15.71 -19.55
N SER A 75 8.34 16.98 -19.96
CA SER A 75 7.08 17.70 -19.79
C SER A 75 5.97 16.95 -20.53
N VAL A 76 5.13 16.23 -19.80
CA VAL A 76 3.99 15.49 -20.34
C VAL A 76 3.14 16.44 -21.18
N ALA A 77 2.76 16.04 -22.39
CA ALA A 77 1.98 16.93 -23.24
C ALA A 77 0.57 17.13 -22.65
N PRO A 78 -0.07 18.30 -22.85
CA PRO A 78 -1.39 18.58 -22.30
C PRO A 78 -2.48 17.51 -22.58
N PRO A 79 -2.53 16.86 -23.76
CA PRO A 79 -3.47 15.76 -24.00
C PRO A 79 -3.23 14.54 -23.12
N GLU A 80 -1.97 14.12 -22.95
CA GLU A 80 -1.61 12.97 -22.11
C GLU A 80 -1.91 13.24 -20.63
N MET A 81 -1.65 14.47 -20.16
CA MET A 81 -2.00 14.87 -18.80
C MET A 81 -3.51 14.80 -18.54
N ARG A 82 -4.33 15.26 -19.49
CA ARG A 82 -5.80 15.14 -19.35
C ARG A 82 -6.28 13.69 -19.35
N LEU A 83 -5.66 12.83 -20.16
CA LEU A 83 -5.99 11.41 -20.18
C LEU A 83 -5.58 10.71 -18.88
N LEU A 84 -4.43 11.08 -18.30
CA LEU A 84 -3.99 10.58 -17.01
C LEU A 84 -4.98 10.95 -15.90
N ILE A 85 -5.40 12.21 -15.84
CA ILE A 85 -6.41 12.68 -14.88
C ILE A 85 -7.70 11.88 -15.01
N LEU A 86 -8.22 11.75 -16.24
CA LEU A 86 -9.44 10.98 -16.50
C LEU A 86 -9.32 9.51 -16.06
N SER A 87 -8.15 8.88 -16.31
CA SER A 87 -7.89 7.51 -15.88
C SER A 87 -7.84 7.38 -14.36
N ILE A 88 -7.19 8.31 -13.65
CA ILE A 88 -7.13 8.30 -12.18
C ILE A 88 -8.52 8.55 -11.58
N GLU A 89 -9.33 9.44 -12.15
CA GLU A 89 -10.71 9.69 -11.70
C GLU A 89 -11.62 8.48 -11.87
N HIS A 90 -11.41 7.67 -12.93
CA HIS A 90 -12.22 6.49 -13.22
C HIS A 90 -11.74 5.23 -12.50
N ASP A 91 -10.44 4.95 -12.53
CA ASP A 91 -9.84 3.69 -12.09
C ASP A 91 -9.08 3.79 -10.75
N GLY A 92 -8.87 5.02 -10.25
CA GLY A 92 -7.96 5.29 -9.14
C GLY A 92 -6.48 5.17 -9.55
N TYR A 93 -5.59 5.21 -8.55
CA TYR A 93 -4.16 4.99 -8.79
C TYR A 93 -3.90 3.50 -9.09
N THR A 94 -3.52 3.22 -10.34
CA THR A 94 -3.19 1.87 -10.82
C THR A 94 -1.69 1.56 -10.75
N MET A 95 -0.86 2.60 -10.68
CA MET A 95 0.60 2.50 -10.52
C MET A 95 1.05 3.47 -9.43
N PRO A 96 2.02 3.09 -8.58
CA PRO A 96 2.53 3.98 -7.55
C PRO A 96 3.40 5.09 -8.16
N ILE A 97 3.45 6.23 -7.47
CA ILE A 97 4.45 7.27 -7.72
C ILE A 97 5.74 6.85 -7.00
N VAL A 98 6.88 6.94 -7.68
CA VAL A 98 8.19 6.65 -7.07
C VAL A 98 8.67 7.89 -6.34
N THR A 99 8.92 7.76 -5.04
CA THR A 99 9.48 8.80 -4.17
C THR A 99 10.86 8.35 -3.64
N ASN A 100 11.66 9.32 -3.17
CA ASN A 100 13.00 9.07 -2.62
C ASN A 100 12.98 8.85 -1.10
#